data_AF-A0A9D4YRQ7-F1
#
_entry.id   AF-A0A9D4YRQ7-F1
#
_cell.length_a   1.000
_cell.length_b   1.000
_cell.length_c   1.000
_cell.angle_alpha   90.00
_cell.angle_beta   90.00
_cell.angle_gamma   90.00
#
_symmetry.space_group_name_H-M   'P 1'
#
loop_
_entity.id
_entity.type
_entity.pdbx_description
1 polymer ?
#
loop_
_entity_poly.entity_id
_entity_poly.type
_entity_poly.pdbx_seq_one_letter_code
_entity_poly.pdbx_strand_id
1 'polypeptide(L)'
;MSSAFQVQCLNNNVVPRSLSCKTLVDTPYGRKLARDFSRNCLKARIQDNRQQIHQVRRRVYAAETCLRSKLRPNDFHDIIRARKQAEDLERNKCIEVHRHKLARLLHHRPAERDGFRAVHNLSSRQLSDNNIILLSKGLSFAIVPRRVPKWDIIAEVEKSCGTFRTRRGELGS
;
A
#
# COMPACT_ATOMS: atom_id res chain seq x y z
N MET A 1 -0.06 -18.32 -1.35
CA MET A 1 -0.92 -17.15 -1.62
C MET A 1 -2.25 -17.66 -2.18
N SER A 2 -3.36 -17.43 -1.47
CA SER A 2 -4.71 -17.81 -1.92
C SER A 2 -5.05 -17.29 -3.33
N SER A 3 -5.65 -18.18 -4.14
CA SER A 3 -6.16 -17.91 -5.49
C SER A 3 -7.16 -16.74 -5.51
N ALA A 4 -7.98 -16.60 -4.46
CA ALA A 4 -8.97 -15.51 -4.36
C ALA A 4 -8.34 -14.11 -4.36
N PHE A 5 -7.19 -13.95 -3.70
CA PHE A 5 -6.47 -12.67 -3.66
C PHE A 5 -5.90 -12.29 -5.03
N GLN A 6 -5.37 -13.27 -5.78
CA GLN A 6 -4.83 -13.01 -7.12
C GLN A 6 -5.93 -12.61 -8.11
N VAL A 7 -7.11 -13.24 -8.01
CA VAL A 7 -8.30 -12.86 -8.79
C VAL A 7 -8.74 -11.44 -8.44
N GLN A 8 -8.77 -11.08 -7.15
CA GLN A 8 -9.08 -9.71 -6.74
C GLN A 8 -8.04 -8.70 -7.25
N CYS A 9 -6.75 -9.04 -7.24
CA CYS A 9 -5.71 -8.20 -7.85
C CYS A 9 -5.94 -8.00 -9.35
N LEU A 10 -6.30 -9.07 -10.08
CA LEU A 10 -6.62 -8.99 -11.50
C LEU A 10 -7.81 -8.08 -11.77
N ASN A 11 -8.90 -8.24 -11.02
CA ASN A 11 -10.12 -7.43 -11.17
C ASN A 11 -9.87 -5.94 -10.88
N ASN A 12 -9.01 -5.64 -9.91
CA ASN A 12 -8.64 -4.26 -9.56
C ASN A 12 -7.51 -3.69 -10.45
N ASN A 13 -7.06 -4.42 -11.49
CA ASN A 13 -5.93 -4.04 -12.33
C ASN A 13 -4.60 -3.79 -11.56
N VAL A 14 -4.43 -4.44 -10.41
CA VAL A 14 -3.24 -4.32 -9.56
C VAL A 14 -2.37 -5.55 -9.73
N VAL A 15 -1.05 -5.36 -9.87
CA VAL A 15 -0.08 -6.47 -9.83
C VAL A 15 0.66 -6.44 -8.49
N PRO A 16 0.69 -7.56 -7.73
CA PRO A 16 1.49 -7.64 -6.51
C PRO A 16 2.97 -7.38 -6.81
N ARG A 17 3.69 -6.72 -5.89
CA ARG A 17 5.14 -6.44 -6.05
C ARG A 17 5.97 -7.68 -6.38
N SER A 18 5.59 -8.84 -5.84
CA SER A 18 6.27 -10.13 -6.10
C SER A 18 6.16 -10.61 -7.55
N LEU A 19 5.25 -10.05 -8.35
CA LEU A 19 5.05 -10.37 -9.77
C LEU A 19 5.29 -9.15 -10.67
N SER A 20 5.68 -8.01 -10.09
CA SER A 20 5.97 -6.80 -10.83
C SER A 20 7.38 -6.89 -11.41
N CYS A 21 7.48 -6.83 -12.74
CA CYS A 21 8.76 -6.73 -13.41
C CYS A 21 9.22 -5.28 -13.51
N LYS A 22 10.51 -5.05 -13.24
CA LYS A 22 11.16 -3.77 -13.49
C LYS A 22 11.42 -3.64 -14.98
N THR A 23 11.31 -2.42 -15.51
CA THR A 23 11.67 -2.12 -16.89
C THR A 23 13.18 -2.11 -17.04
N LEU A 24 13.69 -2.89 -18.00
CA LEU A 24 15.11 -2.85 -18.37
C LEU A 24 15.46 -1.57 -19.13
N VAL A 25 14.50 -1.02 -19.87
CA VAL A 25 14.64 0.20 -20.67
C VAL A 25 13.52 1.16 -20.29
N ASP A 26 13.87 2.39 -19.93
CA ASP A 26 12.91 3.42 -19.52
C ASP A 26 12.27 4.14 -20.73
N THR A 27 11.70 3.34 -21.64
CA THR A 27 10.90 3.83 -22.75
C THR A 27 9.41 3.59 -22.50
N PRO A 28 8.50 4.36 -23.13
CA PRO A 28 7.06 4.09 -23.06
C PRO A 28 6.71 2.64 -23.45
N TYR A 29 7.41 2.10 -24.46
CA TYR A 29 7.27 0.71 -24.90
C TYR A 29 7.77 -0.28 -23.85
N GLY A 30 8.96 -0.06 -23.27
CA GLY A 30 9.49 -0.90 -22.20
C GLY A 30 8.57 -0.95 -20.98
N ARG A 31 8.00 0.19 -20.58
CA ARG A 31 6.98 0.28 -19.51
C ARG A 31 5.69 -0.44 -19.86
N LYS A 32 5.26 -0.46 -21.12
CA LYS A 32 4.09 -1.23 -21.57
C LYS A 32 4.38 -2.74 -21.50
N LEU A 33 5.50 -3.17 -22.07
CA LEU A 33 5.91 -4.57 -22.08
C LEU A 33 6.05 -5.15 -20.66
N ALA A 34 6.70 -4.43 -19.74
CA ALA A 34 6.83 -4.87 -18.35
C ALA A 34 5.47 -5.01 -17.65
N ARG A 35 4.52 -4.09 -17.92
CA ARG A 35 3.15 -4.17 -17.39
C ARG A 35 2.41 -5.39 -17.93
N ASP A 36 2.48 -5.62 -19.23
CA ASP A 36 1.80 -6.74 -19.89
C ASP A 36 2.37 -8.10 -19.43
N PHE A 37 3.70 -8.19 -19.35
CA PHE A 37 4.37 -9.38 -18.82
C PHE A 37 3.97 -9.66 -17.36
N SER A 38 4.01 -8.64 -16.49
CA SER A 38 3.62 -8.78 -15.08
C SER A 38 2.16 -9.27 -14.92
N ARG A 39 1.26 -8.80 -15.80
CA ARG A 39 -0.14 -9.26 -15.85
C ARG A 39 -0.26 -10.70 -16.34
N ASN A 40 0.50 -11.09 -17.37
CA ASN A 40 0.50 -12.46 -17.87
C ASN A 40 1.04 -13.44 -16.83
N CYS A 41 2.06 -13.06 -16.06
CA CYS A 41 2.53 -13.83 -14.92
C CYS A 41 1.44 -14.02 -13.86
N LEU A 42 0.65 -12.98 -13.56
CA LEU A 42 -0.49 -13.09 -12.65
C LEU A 42 -1.53 -14.09 -13.16
N LYS A 43 -1.89 -14.04 -14.44
CA LYS A 43 -2.83 -14.99 -15.06
C LYS A 43 -2.31 -16.42 -15.02
N ALA A 44 -1.06 -16.64 -15.42
CA ALA A 44 -0.42 -17.94 -15.39
C ALA A 44 -0.41 -18.53 -13.97
N ARG A 45 -0.13 -17.69 -12.96
CA ARG A 45 -0.14 -18.13 -11.56
C ARG A 45 -1.54 -18.47 -11.04
N ILE A 46 -2.58 -17.76 -11.48
CA ILE A 46 -3.97 -18.12 -11.16
C ILE A 46 -4.30 -19.50 -11.75
N GLN A 47 -3.88 -19.75 -13.00
CA GLN A 47 -4.12 -21.03 -13.67
C GLN A 47 -3.39 -22.19 -13.00
N ASP A 48 -2.09 -22.03 -12.68
CA ASP A 48 -1.31 -23.01 -11.94
C ASP A 48 -1.94 -23.32 -10.57
N ASN A 49 -2.31 -22.28 -9.81
CA ASN A 49 -3.00 -22.45 -8.53
C ASN A 49 -4.32 -23.23 -8.67
N ARG A 50 -5.11 -22.99 -9.74
CA ARG A 50 -6.33 -23.77 -10.00
C ARG A 50 -6.01 -25.24 -10.23
N GLN A 51 -5.01 -25.54 -11.05
CA GLN A 51 -4.57 -26.91 -11.32
C GLN A 51 -4.10 -27.60 -10.03
N GLN A 52 -3.29 -26.92 -9.21
CA GLN A 52 -2.84 -27.46 -7.93
C GLN A 52 -4.01 -27.74 -6.97
N ILE A 53 -4.98 -26.82 -6.87
CA ILE A 53 -6.19 -27.03 -6.07
C ILE A 53 -6.96 -28.27 -6.56
N HIS A 54 -7.11 -28.44 -7.88
CA HIS A 54 -7.76 -29.62 -8.43
C HIS A 54 -7.00 -30.91 -8.09
N GLN A 55 -5.67 -30.91 -8.18
CA GLN A 55 -4.86 -32.08 -7.81
C GLN A 55 -4.98 -32.43 -6.32
N VAL A 56 -4.92 -31.44 -5.44
CA VAL A 56 -5.10 -31.64 -4.00
C VAL A 56 -6.49 -32.17 -3.69
N ARG A 57 -7.55 -31.61 -4.31
CA ARG A 57 -8.93 -32.11 -4.15
C ARG A 57 -9.08 -33.56 -4.57
N ARG A 58 -8.44 -33.97 -5.67
CA ARG A 58 -8.43 -35.39 -6.09
C ARG A 58 -7.76 -36.29 -5.07
N ARG A 59 -6.64 -35.87 -4.49
CA ARG A 59 -5.95 -36.63 -3.43
C ARG A 59 -6.79 -36.73 -2.16
N VAL A 60 -7.42 -35.64 -1.76
CA VAL A 60 -8.34 -35.62 -0.62
C VAL A 60 -9.50 -36.57 -0.85
N TYR A 61 -10.15 -36.51 -2.02
CA TYR A 61 -11.25 -37.42 -2.35
C TYR A 61 -10.82 -38.89 -2.30
N ALA A 62 -9.68 -39.24 -2.90
CA ALA A 62 -9.15 -40.59 -2.86
C ALA A 62 -8.87 -41.07 -1.42
N ALA A 63 -8.32 -40.18 -0.57
CA ALA A 63 -8.10 -40.47 0.84
C ALA A 63 -9.42 -40.66 1.60
N GLU A 64 -10.42 -39.82 1.36
CA GLU A 64 -11.77 -39.95 1.95
C GLU A 64 -12.43 -41.27 1.54
N THR A 65 -12.34 -41.68 0.28
CA THR A 65 -12.85 -42.97 -0.19
C THR A 65 -12.16 -44.14 0.53
N CYS A 66 -10.83 -44.07 0.69
CA CYS A 66 -10.04 -45.09 1.41
C CYS A 66 -10.39 -45.15 2.91
N LEU A 67 -10.60 -44.00 3.55
CA LEU A 67 -10.99 -43.95 4.96
C LEU A 67 -12.41 -44.50 5.16
N ARG A 68 -13.33 -44.18 4.24
CA ARG A 68 -14.72 -44.65 4.29
C ARG A 68 -14.84 -46.17 4.15
N SER A 69 -13.93 -46.83 3.44
CA SER A 69 -13.93 -48.29 3.33
C SER A 69 -13.29 -49.01 4.53
N LYS A 70 -12.51 -48.30 5.35
CA LYS A 70 -11.75 -48.88 6.47
C LYS A 70 -12.33 -48.56 7.84
N LEU A 71 -13.05 -47.45 7.97
CA LEU A 71 -13.55 -46.94 9.25
C LEU A 71 -15.05 -47.18 9.40
N ARG A 72 -15.50 -47.21 10.66
CA ARG A 72 -16.93 -47.18 10.97
C ARG A 72 -17.51 -45.81 10.57
N PRO A 73 -18.80 -45.74 10.19
CA PRO A 73 -19.41 -44.50 9.74
C PRO A 73 -19.32 -43.33 10.74
N ASN A 74 -19.43 -43.61 12.05
CA ASN A 74 -19.36 -42.59 13.10
C ASN A 74 -17.95 -42.01 13.22
N ASP A 75 -16.92 -42.85 13.29
CA ASP A 75 -15.52 -42.42 13.36
C ASP A 75 -15.11 -41.62 12.12
N PHE A 76 -15.57 -42.05 10.93
CA PHE A 76 -15.35 -41.32 9.69
C PHE A 76 -16.02 -39.93 9.74
N HIS A 77 -17.27 -39.86 10.21
CA HIS A 77 -17.99 -38.60 10.32
C HIS A 77 -17.31 -37.62 11.29
N ASP A 78 -16.79 -38.10 12.42
CA ASP A 78 -16.08 -37.26 13.39
C ASP A 78 -14.75 -36.73 12.83
N ILE A 79 -14.01 -37.54 12.07
CA ILE A 79 -12.79 -37.08 11.38
C ILE A 79 -13.11 -35.98 10.35
N ILE A 80 -14.15 -36.16 9.55
CA ILE A 80 -14.57 -35.15 8.56
C ILE A 80 -15.02 -33.87 9.26
N ARG A 81 -15.75 -33.98 10.38
CA ARG A 81 -16.18 -32.84 11.19
C ARG A 81 -14.99 -32.06 11.74
N ALA A 82 -14.04 -32.76 12.38
CA ALA A 82 -12.83 -32.14 12.95
C ALA A 82 -11.99 -31.45 11.87
N ARG A 83 -11.81 -32.11 10.72
CA ARG A 83 -11.11 -31.52 9.56
C ARG A 83 -11.80 -30.24 9.08
N LYS A 84 -13.13 -30.26 8.93
CA LYS A 84 -13.89 -29.09 8.46
C LYS A 84 -13.74 -27.91 9.42
N GLN A 85 -13.80 -28.15 10.73
CA GLN A 85 -13.58 -27.11 11.74
C GLN A 85 -12.17 -26.50 11.65
N ALA A 86 -11.14 -27.33 11.46
CA ALA A 86 -9.78 -26.86 11.28
C ALA A 86 -9.62 -26.05 9.97
N GLU A 87 -10.24 -26.51 8.88
CA GLU A 87 -10.23 -25.82 7.59
C GLU A 87 -10.91 -24.44 7.68
N ASP A 88 -12.06 -24.34 8.34
CA ASP A 88 -12.78 -23.09 8.52
C ASP A 88 -11.97 -22.08 9.36
N LEU A 89 -11.31 -22.55 10.42
CA LEU A 89 -10.44 -21.71 11.25
C LEU A 89 -9.28 -21.11 10.44
N GLU A 90 -8.57 -21.93 9.69
CA GLU A 90 -7.44 -21.48 8.86
C GLU A 90 -7.89 -20.60 7.69
N ARG A 91 -9.05 -20.92 7.10
CA ARG A 91 -9.66 -20.10 6.05
C ARG A 91 -9.94 -18.69 6.54
N ASN A 92 -10.53 -18.54 7.72
CA ASN A 92 -10.86 -17.23 8.28
C ASN A 92 -9.60 -16.40 8.55
N LYS A 93 -8.56 -17.00 9.13
CA LYS A 93 -7.25 -16.34 9.31
C LYS A 93 -6.66 -15.87 7.98
N CYS A 94 -6.69 -16.74 6.96
CA CYS A 94 -6.16 -16.42 5.64
C CYS A 94 -6.94 -15.28 4.96
N ILE A 95 -8.26 -15.25 5.07
CA ILE A 95 -9.11 -14.19 4.50
C ILE A 95 -8.71 -12.83 5.08
N GLU A 96 -8.59 -12.71 6.40
CA GLU A 96 -8.26 -11.44 7.05
C GLU A 96 -6.86 -10.93 6.67
N VAL A 97 -5.86 -11.80 6.67
CA VAL A 97 -4.50 -11.45 6.22
C VAL A 97 -4.52 -10.95 4.77
N HIS A 98 -5.27 -11.65 3.91
CA HIS A 98 -5.36 -11.32 2.49
C HIS A 98 -6.14 -10.02 2.24
N ARG A 99 -7.18 -9.77 3.03
CA ARG A 99 -7.96 -8.52 3.00
C ARG A 99 -7.08 -7.33 3.39
N HIS A 100 -6.31 -7.43 4.46
CA HIS A 100 -5.34 -6.40 4.85
C HIS A 100 -4.27 -6.17 3.77
N LYS A 101 -3.76 -7.24 3.16
CA LYS A 101 -2.78 -7.14 2.08
C LYS A 101 -3.35 -6.44 0.85
N LEU A 102 -4.60 -6.73 0.49
CA LEU A 102 -5.31 -6.07 -0.60
C LEU A 102 -5.52 -4.58 -0.29
N ALA A 103 -6.00 -4.25 0.92
CA ALA A 103 -6.19 -2.87 1.35
C ALA A 103 -4.89 -2.06 1.27
N ARG A 104 -3.75 -2.62 1.71
CA ARG A 104 -2.44 -1.96 1.58
C ARG A 104 -2.02 -1.73 0.12
N LEU A 105 -2.35 -2.64 -0.78
CA LEU A 105 -2.07 -2.47 -2.21
C LEU A 105 -2.95 -1.39 -2.84
N LEU A 106 -4.21 -1.30 -2.42
CA LEU A 106 -5.15 -0.28 -2.89
C LEU A 106 -4.84 1.12 -2.33
N HIS A 107 -4.45 1.22 -1.05
CA HIS A 107 -4.05 2.50 -0.43
C HIS A 107 -2.71 3.06 -0.94
N HIS A 108 -1.92 2.27 -1.68
CA HIS A 108 -0.75 2.77 -2.41
C HIS A 108 -1.08 3.35 -3.78
N ARG A 109 -2.36 3.40 -4.20
CA ARG A 109 -2.75 4.46 -5.14
C ARG A 109 -2.42 5.78 -4.44
N PRO A 110 -1.68 6.70 -5.07
CA PRO A 110 -1.63 8.04 -4.51
C PRO A 110 -3.09 8.48 -4.42
N ALA A 111 -3.60 8.61 -3.20
CA ALA A 111 -4.71 9.52 -2.97
C ALA A 111 -4.26 10.81 -3.65
N GLU A 112 -5.12 11.40 -4.48
CA GLU A 112 -4.97 12.82 -4.79
C GLU A 112 -4.85 13.49 -3.42
N ARG A 113 -3.62 13.84 -3.06
CA ARG A 113 -3.38 14.54 -1.81
C ARG A 113 -4.07 15.86 -2.06
N ASP A 114 -5.21 16.07 -1.42
CA ASP A 114 -5.77 17.41 -1.27
C ASP A 114 -4.71 18.25 -0.59
N GLY A 115 -3.84 18.89 -1.40
CA GLY A 115 -2.68 19.66 -0.93
C GLY A 115 -3.09 20.80 -0.01
N PHE A 116 -4.36 21.20 -0.08
CA PHE A 116 -4.99 22.20 0.77
C PHE A 116 -5.15 21.77 2.23
N ARG A 117 -5.25 20.46 2.54
CA ARG A 117 -5.50 20.01 3.92
C ARG A 117 -4.25 19.95 4.80
N ALA A 118 -3.06 20.13 4.22
CA ALA A 118 -1.77 20.00 4.92
C ALA A 118 -1.11 21.35 5.27
N VAL A 119 -1.65 22.48 4.81
CA VAL A 119 -1.07 23.81 5.02
C VAL A 119 -1.94 24.62 5.97
N HIS A 120 -1.52 24.74 7.23
CA HIS A 120 -2.13 25.66 8.19
C HIS A 120 -1.37 26.99 8.20
N ASN A 121 -2.02 28.04 7.72
CA ASN A 121 -1.45 29.38 7.76
C ASN A 121 -1.64 29.97 9.16
N LEU A 122 -0.55 30.08 9.92
CA LEU A 122 -0.53 30.70 11.25
C LEU A 122 -0.23 32.21 11.19
N SER A 123 0.01 32.76 9.99
CA SER A 123 0.24 34.18 9.75
C SER A 123 -1.06 34.88 9.37
N SER A 124 -1.16 36.17 9.72
CA SER A 124 -2.21 37.06 9.19
C SER A 124 -2.03 37.40 7.70
N ARG A 125 -0.91 37.01 7.08
CA ARG A 125 -0.64 37.25 5.66
C ARG A 125 -1.31 36.19 4.80
N GLN A 126 -2.00 36.62 3.75
CA GLN A 126 -2.60 35.72 2.77
C GLN A 126 -1.51 34.99 1.97
N LEU A 127 -1.58 33.66 1.91
CA LEU A 127 -0.69 32.86 1.08
C LEU A 127 -1.21 32.86 -0.35
N SER A 128 -0.33 33.05 -1.33
CA SER A 128 -0.67 32.85 -2.75
C SER A 128 -0.81 31.37 -3.07
N ASP A 129 -1.54 31.04 -4.13
CA ASP A 129 -1.74 29.65 -4.57
C ASP A 129 -0.41 28.93 -4.84
N ASN A 130 0.58 29.64 -5.39
CA ASN A 130 1.92 29.11 -5.61
C ASN A 130 2.61 28.73 -4.30
N ASN A 131 2.44 29.52 -3.23
CA ASN A 131 3.00 29.23 -1.92
C ASN A 131 2.29 28.05 -1.26
N ILE A 132 0.97 27.94 -1.41
CA ILE A 132 0.19 26.80 -0.90
C ILE A 132 0.64 25.51 -1.61
N ILE A 133 0.77 25.54 -2.94
CA ILE A 133 1.26 24.41 -3.73
C ILE A 133 2.67 24.03 -3.29
N LEU A 134 3.56 25.00 -3.09
CA LEU A 134 4.92 24.77 -2.62
C LEU A 134 4.95 24.10 -1.24
N LEU A 135 4.22 24.66 -0.28
CA LEU A 135 4.16 24.18 1.10
C LEU A 135 3.48 22.81 1.22
N SER A 136 2.49 22.52 0.36
CA SER A 136 1.78 21.23 0.32
C SER A 136 2.69 20.05 -0.09
N LYS A 137 3.83 20.33 -0.74
CA LYS A 137 4.83 19.30 -1.08
C LYS A 137 5.62 18.82 0.15
N GLY A 138 5.56 19.56 1.27
CA GLY A 138 6.17 19.21 2.55
C GLY A 138 7.70 19.04 2.50
N LEU A 139 8.25 18.30 3.46
CA LEU A 139 9.69 18.04 3.60
C LEU A 139 10.31 17.27 2.42
N SER A 140 9.50 16.70 1.52
CA SER A 140 9.95 16.07 0.28
C SER A 140 10.38 17.08 -0.80
N PHE A 141 10.12 18.38 -0.61
CA PHE A 141 10.55 19.47 -1.52
C PHE A 141 11.79 20.22 -1.02
N ALA A 142 12.66 19.58 -0.24
CA ALA A 142 13.92 20.20 0.16
C ALA A 142 14.89 20.27 -1.03
N ILE A 143 14.74 21.28 -1.89
CA ILE A 143 15.83 21.73 -2.77
C ILE A 143 16.87 22.33 -1.83
N VAL A 144 17.91 21.55 -1.49
CA VAL A 144 19.02 22.05 -0.67
C VAL A 144 19.74 23.13 -1.49
N PRO A 145 19.71 24.41 -1.09
CA PRO A 145 20.40 25.45 -1.83
C PRO A 145 21.91 25.22 -1.71
N ARG A 146 22.64 25.40 -2.82
CA ARG A 146 24.11 25.21 -2.87
C ARG A 146 24.86 26.06 -1.85
N ARG A 147 24.29 27.21 -1.45
CA ARG A 147 24.75 28.05 -0.34
C ARG A 147 23.54 28.61 0.39
N VAL A 148 23.56 28.53 1.72
CA VAL A 148 22.59 29.20 2.60
C VAL A 148 23.20 30.54 3.02
N PRO A 149 22.55 31.70 2.73
CA PRO A 149 23.06 33.01 3.12
C PRO A 149 22.81 33.25 4.62
N LYS A 150 23.67 32.64 5.46
CA LYS A 150 23.52 32.65 6.92
C LYS A 150 23.52 34.07 7.51
N TRP A 151 24.40 34.94 7.02
CA TRP A 151 24.55 36.31 7.53
C TRP A 151 23.32 37.16 7.25
N ASP A 152 22.73 37.06 6.06
CA ASP A 152 21.52 37.80 5.69
C ASP A 152 20.33 37.38 6.56
N ILE A 153 20.20 36.06 6.80
CA ILE A 153 19.16 35.52 7.70
C ILE A 153 19.35 36.05 9.13
N ILE A 154 20.58 36.05 9.66
CA ILE A 154 20.87 36.56 11.01
C ILE A 154 20.55 38.06 11.09
N ALA A 155 21.02 38.86 10.14
CA ALA A 155 20.79 40.31 10.12
C ALA A 155 19.29 40.65 10.02
N GLU A 156 18.51 39.91 9.24
CA GLU A 156 17.07 40.11 9.09
C GLU A 156 16.29 39.70 10.35
N VAL A 157 16.72 38.62 11.01
CA VAL A 157 16.15 38.19 12.29
C VAL A 157 16.47 39.20 13.38
N GLU A 158 17.70 39.70 13.47
CA GLU A 158 18.10 40.72 14.44
C GLU A 158 17.35 42.03 14.24
N LYS A 159 17.15 42.46 13.00
CA LYS A 159 16.32 43.63 12.66
C LYS A 159 14.87 43.45 13.09
N SER A 160 14.32 42.24 12.90
CA SER A 160 12.95 41.90 13.29
C SER A 160 12.80 41.79 14.82
N CYS A 161 13.81 41.27 15.53
CA CYS A 161 13.81 41.20 16.99
C CYS A 161 14.10 42.55 17.65
N GLY A 162 14.93 43.39 17.04
CA GLY A 162 15.22 44.75 17.52
C GLY A 162 14.00 45.66 17.50
N THR A 163 13.18 45.57 16.45
CA THR A 163 11.90 46.30 16.33
C THR A 163 10.83 45.84 17.33
N PHE A 164 10.85 44.58 17.76
CA PHE A 164 10.00 44.09 18.86
C PHE A 164 10.35 44.69 20.22
N ARG A 165 11.61 45.10 20.42
CA ARG A 165 12.08 45.70 21.68
C ARG A 165 11.64 47.16 21.81
N THR A 166 11.63 47.91 20.71
CA THR A 166 11.21 49.33 20.70
C THR A 166 9.71 49.50 20.95
N ARG A 167 8.85 48.59 20.46
CA ARG A 167 7.39 48.68 20.68
C ARG A 167 6.90 48.37 22.10
N ARG A 168 7.73 47.79 22.98
CA ARG A 168 7.38 47.64 24.41
C ARG A 168 7.84 48.83 25.26
N GLY A 169 8.57 49.78 24.69
CA GLY A 169 9.06 50.98 25.39
C GLY A 169 8.14 52.19 25.32
N GLU A 170 7.08 52.18 24.51
CA GLU A 170 6.18 53.34 24.29
C GLU A 170 4.82 53.23 25.00
N LEU A 171 4.72 52.42 26.05
CA LEU A 171 3.54 52.39 26.95
C LEU A 171 3.93 52.66 28.42
N GLY A 172 5.03 53.37 28.64
CA GLY A 172 5.53 53.70 29.97
C GLY A 172 6.19 55.07 30.03
N SER A 173 5.41 56.13 29.81
CA SER A 173 5.61 57.47 30.36
C SER A 173 4.28 58.21 30.32
#